data_AF-A0A6V7L9L7-F1
#
_entry.id   AF-A0A6V7L9L7-F1
#
_cell.length_a   1.000
_cell.length_b   1.000
_cell.length_c   1.000
_cell.angle_alpha   90.00
_cell.angle_beta   90.00
_cell.angle_gamma   90.00
#
_symmetry.space_group_name_H-M   'P 1'
#
loop_
_entity.id
_entity.type
_entity.pdbx_description
1 polymer ?
#
loop_
_entity_poly.entity_id
_entity_poly.type
_entity_poly.pdbx_seq_one_letter_code
_entity_poly.pdbx_strand_id
1 'polypeptide(L)'
;IIILVLCVASRAAGLKKNLKDDLSWLDDFDTINPNKPKDTIKNTKICETKECLQVANSYSESINKSADPCIDFYEFACGTWKTKNVKPPYEPVWSRASMWLSLVDQRLRDILQAQPVTEDIFPLRQAKKWYRSCMDV
;
A
#
# COMPACT_ATOMS: atom_id res chain seq x y z
N ILE A 1 -20.32 31.98 -5.41
CA ILE A 1 -19.08 31.42 -6.02
C ILE A 1 -17.83 32.07 -5.42
N ILE A 2 -17.72 33.40 -5.39
CA ILE A 2 -16.56 34.12 -4.82
C ILE A 2 -16.37 33.87 -3.30
N ILE A 3 -17.46 33.69 -2.53
CA ILE A 3 -17.39 33.42 -1.08
C ILE A 3 -16.87 31.99 -0.76
N LEU A 4 -17.09 31.00 -1.64
CA LEU A 4 -16.55 29.64 -1.48
C LEU A 4 -15.03 29.60 -1.70
N VAL A 5 -14.51 30.45 -2.60
CA VAL A 5 -13.06 30.56 -2.88
C VAL A 5 -12.32 31.14 -1.68
N LEU A 6 -12.93 32.08 -0.94
CA LEU A 6 -12.32 32.70 0.24
C LEU A 6 -12.29 31.76 1.46
N CYS A 7 -13.30 30.89 1.65
CA CYS A 7 -13.25 29.89 2.73
C CYS A 7 -12.15 28.83 2.53
N VAL A 8 -11.81 28.50 1.28
CA VAL A 8 -10.70 27.59 0.98
C VAL A 8 -9.35 28.31 1.14
N ALA A 9 -9.25 29.57 0.74
CA ALA A 9 -8.04 30.37 0.88
C ALA A 9 -7.68 30.65 2.36
N SER A 10 -8.66 30.89 3.24
CA SER A 10 -8.41 31.16 4.67
C SER A 10 -8.12 29.92 5.52
N ARG A 11 -8.28 28.69 4.98
CA ARG A 11 -7.87 27.44 5.66
C ARG A 11 -6.56 26.85 5.12
N ALA A 12 -6.01 27.40 4.05
CA ALA A 12 -4.77 26.92 3.43
C ALA A 12 -3.48 27.44 4.08
N ALA A 13 -3.57 28.34 5.08
CA ALA A 13 -2.41 28.92 5.76
C ALA A 13 -1.84 28.09 6.93
N GLY A 14 -2.25 26.81 7.08
CA GLY A 14 -1.95 26.03 8.29
C GLY A 14 -1.57 24.56 8.10
N LEU A 15 -1.30 24.08 6.88
CA LEU A 15 -0.89 22.69 6.64
C LEU A 15 0.35 22.60 5.74
N LYS A 16 1.43 23.26 6.15
CA LYS A 16 2.77 22.69 5.94
C LYS A 16 3.07 21.78 7.12
N LYS A 17 2.48 20.57 7.12
CA LYS A 17 3.04 19.49 7.94
C LYS A 17 4.30 19.02 7.23
N ASN A 18 5.41 19.03 7.97
CA ASN A 18 6.73 18.59 7.54
C ASN A 18 6.66 17.22 6.86
N LEU A 19 6.65 17.21 5.53
CA LEU A 19 6.77 16.02 4.68
C LEU A 19 8.14 16.01 3.98
N LYS A 20 9.17 16.57 4.63
CA LYS A 20 10.50 16.76 4.04
C LYS A 20 11.68 16.27 4.87
N ASP A 21 11.46 15.59 5.99
CA ASP A 21 12.57 15.30 6.92
C ASP A 21 13.03 13.83 6.97
N ASP A 22 12.49 12.93 6.15
CA ASP A 22 12.98 11.53 6.13
C ASP A 22 12.80 10.84 4.76
N LEU A 23 13.19 11.54 3.69
CA LEU A 23 13.34 10.96 2.36
C LEU A 23 14.81 10.93 1.92
N SER A 24 15.75 11.13 2.85
CA SER A 24 17.20 11.05 2.58
C SER A 24 17.64 9.67 2.08
N TRP A 25 16.88 8.62 2.37
CA TRP A 25 17.10 7.27 1.82
C TRP A 25 16.72 7.16 0.33
N LEU A 26 15.93 8.10 -0.22
CA LEU A 26 15.56 8.12 -1.63
C LEU A 26 16.76 8.51 -2.52
N ASP A 27 17.70 9.28 -1.97
CA ASP A 27 18.89 9.78 -2.67
C ASP A 27 20.01 8.71 -2.80
N ASP A 28 19.89 7.58 -2.08
CA ASP A 28 20.90 6.49 -2.10
C ASP A 28 20.79 5.58 -3.34
N PHE A 29 19.71 5.67 -4.12
CA PHE A 29 19.49 4.82 -5.29
C PHE A 29 20.38 5.22 -6.50
N ASP A 30 20.82 6.49 -6.56
CA ASP A 30 21.59 7.04 -7.69
C ASP A 30 23.11 6.87 -7.54
N THR A 31 23.60 6.25 -6.45
CA THR A 31 25.05 6.03 -6.24
C THR A 31 25.46 4.56 -6.19
N ILE A 32 24.94 3.74 -7.12
CA ILE A 32 25.62 2.48 -7.45
C ILE A 32 26.84 2.81 -8.32
N ASN A 33 27.92 3.30 -7.69
CA ASN A 33 29.24 3.34 -8.31
C ASN A 33 29.78 1.89 -8.32
N PRO A 34 29.93 1.25 -9.50
CA PRO A 34 30.39 -0.14 -9.61
C PRO A 34 31.82 -0.36 -9.10
N ASN A 35 32.56 0.72 -8.85
CA ASN A 35 33.95 0.69 -8.36
C ASN A 35 34.09 1.17 -6.91
N LYS A 36 32.99 1.39 -6.17
CA LYS A 36 33.10 1.61 -4.72
C LYS A 36 33.58 0.30 -4.09
N PRO A 37 34.67 0.31 -3.30
CA PRO A 37 35.07 -0.86 -2.52
C PRO A 37 33.83 -1.32 -1.74
N LYS A 38 33.53 -2.63 -1.78
CA LYS A 38 32.49 -3.22 -0.92
C LYS A 38 32.92 -2.95 0.52
N ASP A 39 32.45 -1.84 1.05
CA ASP A 39 32.70 -1.46 2.43
C ASP A 39 32.19 -2.64 3.27
N THR A 40 33.10 -3.31 3.96
CA THR A 40 32.77 -4.38 4.89
C THR A 40 31.61 -3.89 5.74
N ILE A 41 30.45 -4.55 5.63
CA ILE A 41 29.19 -4.25 6.32
C ILE A 41 29.46 -4.24 7.83
N LYS A 42 29.93 -3.11 8.35
CA LYS A 42 30.29 -2.90 9.77
C LYS A 42 29.60 -1.63 10.28
N ASN A 43 28.33 -1.44 9.91
CA ASN A 43 27.29 -0.76 10.71
C ASN A 43 25.95 -0.66 9.96
N THR A 44 25.47 -1.73 9.32
CA THR A 44 24.11 -1.68 8.79
C THR A 44 23.15 -1.78 9.96
N LYS A 45 22.45 -0.68 10.26
CA LYS A 45 21.37 -0.63 11.25
C LYS A 45 20.22 -1.49 10.72
N ILE A 46 20.22 -2.78 11.03
CA ILE A 46 19.14 -3.70 10.66
C ILE A 46 17.91 -3.34 11.50
N CYS A 47 16.76 -3.19 10.85
CA CYS A 47 15.51 -2.96 11.54
C CYS A 47 14.94 -4.29 12.05
N GLU A 48 14.73 -4.39 13.35
CA GLU A 48 14.19 -5.58 14.03
C GLU A 48 12.80 -5.33 14.64
N THR A 49 12.15 -4.21 14.31
CA THR A 49 10.78 -3.98 14.75
C THR A 49 9.84 -5.02 14.14
N LYS A 50 8.70 -5.25 14.80
CA LYS A 50 7.69 -6.20 14.34
C LYS A 50 7.24 -5.89 12.91
N GLU A 51 7.07 -4.61 12.58
CA GLU A 51 6.64 -4.14 11.27
C GLU A 51 7.69 -4.46 10.20
N CYS A 52 8.97 -4.22 10.49
CA CYS A 52 10.07 -4.57 9.60
C CYS A 52 10.14 -6.08 9.34
N LEU A 53 10.02 -6.89 10.39
CA LEU A 53 10.03 -8.36 10.26
C LEU A 53 8.82 -8.86 9.46
N GLN A 54 7.63 -8.29 9.67
CA GLN A 54 6.44 -8.63 8.90
C GLN A 54 6.61 -8.35 7.41
N VAL A 55 7.12 -7.16 7.07
CA VAL A 55 7.37 -6.78 5.67
C VAL A 55 8.47 -7.68 5.06
N ALA A 56 9.57 -7.89 5.78
CA ALA A 56 10.68 -8.73 5.32
C ALA A 56 10.23 -10.18 5.04
N ASN A 57 9.39 -10.75 5.90
CA ASN A 57 8.82 -12.08 5.71
C ASN A 57 7.91 -12.12 4.47
N SER A 58 7.05 -11.12 4.28
CA SER A 58 6.16 -11.06 3.11
C SER A 58 6.91 -11.04 1.77
N TYR A 59 8.09 -10.41 1.72
CA TYR A 59 8.98 -10.44 0.55
C TYR A 59 9.69 -11.78 0.44
N SER A 60 10.25 -12.27 1.54
CA SER A 60 10.99 -13.54 1.58
C SER A 60 10.15 -14.73 1.09
N GLU A 61 8.85 -14.73 1.37
CA GLU A 61 7.93 -15.76 0.89
C GLU A 61 7.61 -15.70 -0.61
N SER A 62 7.84 -14.55 -1.25
CA SER A 62 7.59 -14.33 -2.68
C SER A 62 8.80 -14.69 -3.55
N ILE A 63 10.00 -14.63 -2.97
CA ILE A 63 11.29 -14.84 -3.65
C ILE A 63 11.49 -16.32 -4.00
N ASN A 64 11.91 -16.59 -5.23
CA ASN A 64 12.45 -17.87 -5.68
C ASN A 64 13.98 -17.78 -5.75
N LYS A 65 14.66 -18.28 -4.71
CA LYS A 65 16.13 -18.25 -4.62
C LYS A 65 16.85 -19.16 -5.62
N SER A 66 16.12 -20.03 -6.33
CA SER A 66 16.70 -20.92 -7.35
C SER A 66 16.79 -20.25 -8.73
N ALA A 67 16.10 -19.13 -8.94
CA ALA A 67 16.22 -18.36 -10.17
C ALA A 67 17.38 -17.36 -10.10
N ASP A 68 18.08 -17.17 -11.22
CA ASP A 68 19.16 -16.18 -11.32
C ASP A 68 18.57 -14.77 -11.52
N PRO A 69 18.76 -13.83 -10.56
CA PRO A 69 18.23 -12.47 -10.68
C PRO A 69 18.82 -11.68 -11.85
N CYS A 70 19.99 -12.05 -12.37
CA CYS A 70 20.62 -11.41 -13.52
C CYS A 70 19.98 -11.84 -14.86
N ILE A 71 19.25 -12.94 -14.87
CA ILE A 71 18.60 -13.51 -16.06
C ILE A 71 17.10 -13.25 -16.05
N ASP A 72 16.43 -13.55 -14.95
CA ASP A 72 15.00 -13.31 -14.77
C ASP A 72 14.74 -12.80 -13.34
N PHE A 73 14.85 -11.48 -13.18
CA PHE A 73 14.58 -10.84 -11.90
C PHE A 73 13.13 -11.00 -11.45
N TYR A 74 12.18 -11.15 -12.38
CA TYR A 74 10.78 -11.35 -12.03
C TYR A 74 10.57 -12.72 -11.39
N GLU A 75 11.11 -13.78 -12.00
CA GLU A 75 11.04 -15.12 -11.40
C GLU A 75 11.82 -15.17 -10.08
N PHE A 76 12.99 -14.54 -9.97
CA PHE A 76 13.69 -14.43 -8.69
C PHE A 76 12.85 -13.73 -7.61
N ALA A 77 12.27 -12.56 -7.91
CA ALA A 77 11.57 -11.76 -6.90
C ALA A 77 10.15 -12.27 -6.57
N CYS A 78 9.46 -12.85 -7.55
CA CYS A 78 8.03 -13.17 -7.48
C CYS A 78 7.69 -14.64 -7.78
N GLY A 79 8.67 -15.46 -8.18
CA GLY A 79 8.45 -16.82 -8.68
C GLY A 79 7.71 -17.74 -7.71
N THR A 80 7.90 -17.53 -6.41
CA THR A 80 7.19 -18.28 -5.36
C THR A 80 5.80 -17.71 -5.09
N TRP A 81 5.56 -16.42 -5.35
CA TRP A 81 4.30 -15.74 -5.02
C TRP A 81 3.07 -16.43 -5.62
N LYS A 82 3.16 -16.82 -6.90
CA LYS A 82 2.07 -17.48 -7.64
C LYS A 82 1.65 -18.83 -7.05
N THR A 83 2.56 -19.51 -6.34
CA THR A 83 2.29 -20.83 -5.72
C THR A 83 1.41 -20.72 -4.47
N LYS A 84 1.54 -19.62 -3.72
CA LYS A 84 0.78 -19.37 -2.48
C LYS A 84 -0.43 -18.47 -2.69
N ASN A 85 -0.51 -17.76 -3.82
CA ASN A 85 -1.54 -16.76 -4.09
C ASN A 85 -2.30 -17.12 -5.36
N VAL A 86 -3.15 -18.14 -5.27
CA VAL A 86 -4.00 -18.57 -6.38
C VAL A 86 -5.01 -17.48 -6.70
N LYS A 87 -5.07 -17.10 -7.98
CA LYS A 87 -6.01 -16.12 -8.52
C LYS A 87 -7.46 -16.60 -8.34
N PRO A 88 -8.34 -15.82 -7.71
CA PRO A 88 -9.77 -16.11 -7.70
C PRO A 88 -10.35 -16.17 -9.12
N PRO A 89 -11.35 -17.01 -9.39
CA PRO A 89 -11.87 -17.23 -10.75
C PRO A 89 -12.52 -15.99 -11.37
N TYR A 90 -13.07 -15.11 -10.53
CA TYR A 90 -13.75 -13.88 -10.94
C TYR A 90 -12.79 -12.69 -11.12
N GLU A 91 -11.53 -12.81 -10.71
CA GLU A 91 -10.54 -11.76 -10.90
C GLU A 91 -9.88 -11.93 -12.27
N PRO A 92 -9.72 -10.89 -13.10
CA PRO A 92 -9.01 -10.99 -14.37
C PRO A 92 -7.48 -11.03 -14.17
N VAL A 93 -6.96 -10.39 -13.12
CA VAL A 93 -5.53 -10.32 -12.78
C VAL A 93 -5.36 -10.43 -11.27
N TRP A 94 -4.42 -11.26 -10.82
CA TRP A 94 -4.08 -11.37 -9.40
C TRP A 94 -2.64 -10.93 -9.17
N SER A 95 -2.51 -9.79 -8.53
CA SER A 95 -1.24 -9.21 -8.10
C SER A 95 -1.34 -8.82 -6.63
N ARG A 96 -0.22 -8.43 -6.02
CA ARG A 96 -0.23 -7.83 -4.67
C ARG A 96 -1.16 -6.60 -4.61
N ALA A 97 -1.20 -5.78 -5.67
CA ALA A 97 -2.10 -4.63 -5.73
C ALA A 97 -3.57 -5.08 -5.80
N SER A 98 -3.90 -6.07 -6.62
CA SER A 98 -5.26 -6.65 -6.70
C SER A 98 -5.72 -7.18 -5.34
N MET A 99 -4.83 -7.89 -4.64
CA MET A 99 -5.10 -8.41 -3.30
C MET A 99 -5.40 -7.30 -2.29
N TRP A 100 -4.60 -6.23 -2.28
CA TRP A 100 -4.83 -5.09 -1.39
C TRP A 100 -6.14 -4.36 -1.71
N LEU A 101 -6.44 -4.15 -2.99
CA LEU A 101 -7.71 -3.58 -3.43
C LEU A 101 -8.89 -4.45 -2.99
N SER A 102 -8.79 -5.77 -3.14
CA SER A 102 -9.80 -6.71 -2.67
C SER A 102 -10.04 -6.59 -1.16
N LEU A 103 -8.98 -6.44 -0.35
CA LEU A 103 -9.09 -6.23 1.09
C LEU A 103 -9.75 -4.89 1.45
N VAL A 104 -9.41 -3.81 0.72
CA VAL A 104 -10.05 -2.50 0.91
C VAL A 104 -11.53 -2.59 0.56
N ASP A 105 -11.85 -3.21 -0.57
CA ASP A 105 -13.24 -3.38 -1.01
C ASP A 105 -14.03 -4.22 0.00
N GLN A 106 -13.47 -5.31 0.53
CA GLN A 106 -14.11 -6.09 1.60
C GLN A 106 -14.44 -5.22 2.82
N ARG A 107 -13.47 -4.45 3.32
CA ARG A 107 -13.70 -3.55 4.45
C ARG A 107 -14.72 -2.47 4.14
N LEU A 108 -14.70 -1.93 2.91
CA LEU A 108 -15.67 -0.93 2.48
C LEU A 108 -17.08 -1.54 2.41
N ARG A 109 -17.23 -2.77 1.90
CA ARG A 109 -18.50 -3.50 1.93
C ARG A 109 -19.00 -3.67 3.37
N ASP A 110 -18.15 -4.09 4.30
CA ASP A 110 -18.53 -4.25 5.72
C ASP A 110 -19.07 -2.93 6.30
N ILE A 111 -18.38 -1.82 6.04
CA ILE A 111 -18.79 -0.49 6.48
C ILE A 111 -20.13 -0.09 5.85
N LEU A 112 -20.32 -0.32 4.55
CA LEU A 112 -21.51 0.12 3.82
C LEU A 112 -22.74 -0.78 4.07
N GLN A 113 -22.54 -2.05 4.43
CA GLN A 113 -23.59 -2.98 4.82
C GLN A 113 -24.10 -2.75 6.24
N ALA A 114 -23.27 -2.21 7.13
CA ALA A 114 -23.67 -1.89 8.48
C ALA A 114 -24.85 -0.91 8.50
N GLN A 115 -25.75 -1.06 9.48
CA GLN A 115 -26.87 -0.15 9.65
C GLN A 115 -26.36 1.28 9.91
N PRO A 116 -27.00 2.33 9.35
CA PRO A 116 -26.68 3.71 9.69
C PRO A 116 -26.91 3.96 11.18
N VAL A 117 -25.93 4.54 11.86
CA VAL A 117 -26.03 4.93 13.28
C VAL A 117 -26.13 6.45 13.43
N THR A 118 -26.49 6.93 14.61
CA THR A 118 -26.69 8.36 14.89
C THR A 118 -25.41 9.18 14.78
N GLU A 119 -24.27 8.55 15.04
CA GLU A 119 -22.93 9.14 15.02
C GLU A 119 -22.36 9.25 13.61
N ASP A 120 -22.94 8.55 12.63
CA ASP A 120 -22.52 8.63 11.24
C ASP A 120 -22.77 10.05 10.70
N ILE A 121 -21.72 10.64 10.13
CA ILE A 121 -21.86 11.89 9.37
C ILE A 121 -22.87 11.71 8.23
N PHE A 122 -23.56 12.80 7.88
CA PHE A 122 -24.63 12.76 6.86
C PHE A 122 -24.22 12.06 5.54
N PRO A 123 -23.03 12.33 4.95
CA PRO A 123 -22.61 11.62 3.73
C PRO A 123 -22.48 10.11 3.90
N LEU A 124 -21.99 9.64 5.06
CA LEU A 124 -21.82 8.21 5.32
C LEU A 124 -23.17 7.51 5.47
N ARG A 125 -24.14 8.13 6.17
CA ARG A 125 -25.52 7.59 6.24
C ARG A 125 -26.15 7.46 4.86
N GLN A 126 -25.94 8.45 3.99
CA GLN A 126 -26.47 8.41 2.63
C GLN A 126 -25.79 7.33 1.78
N ALA A 127 -24.47 7.17 1.90
CA ALA A 127 -23.73 6.12 1.21
C ALA A 127 -24.21 4.71 1.64
N LYS A 128 -24.38 4.46 2.95
CA LYS A 128 -24.93 3.20 3.48
C LYS A 128 -26.33 2.91 2.94
N LYS A 129 -27.23 3.90 2.94
CA LYS A 129 -28.60 3.77 2.40
C LYS A 129 -28.59 3.44 0.90
N TRP A 130 -27.76 4.15 0.13
CA TRP A 130 -27.64 3.92 -1.31
C TRP A 130 -27.07 2.54 -1.62
N TYR A 131 -26.01 2.14 -0.94
CA TYR A 131 -25.42 0.81 -1.09
C TYR A 131 -26.44 -0.31 -0.84
N ARG A 132 -27.25 -0.20 0.23
CA ARG A 132 -28.30 -1.18 0.52
C ARG A 132 -29.37 -1.28 -0.57
N SER A 133 -29.79 -0.15 -1.16
CA SER A 133 -30.75 -0.17 -2.27
C SER A 133 -30.26 -0.93 -3.52
N CYS A 134 -28.95 -1.10 -3.68
CA CYS A 134 -28.34 -1.89 -4.75
C CYS A 134 -28.22 -3.38 -4.39
N MET A 135 -28.17 -3.72 -3.09
CA MET A 135 -27.91 -5.08 -2.61
C MET A 135 -29.18 -5.83 -2.16
N ASP A 136 -30.25 -5.11 -1.82
CA ASP A 136 -31.58 -5.66 -1.57
C ASP A 136 -32.27 -5.99 -2.92
N VAL A 137 -31.77 -7.02 -3.62
CA VAL A 137 -32.31 -7.53 -4.90
C VAL A 137 -33.16 -8.78 -4.69
#